data_AF-A0A1E3A7A9-F1
#
_entry.id   AF-A0A1E3A7A9-F1
#
_cell.length_a   1.000
_cell.length_b   1.000
_cell.length_c   1.000
_cell.angle_alpha   90.00
_cell.angle_beta   90.00
_cell.angle_gamma   90.00
#
_symmetry.space_group_name_H-M   'P 1'
#
loop_
_entity.id
_entity.type
_entity.pdbx_description
1 polymer ?
#
loop_
_entity_poly.entity_id
_entity_poly.type
_entity_poly.pdbx_seq_one_letter_code
_entity_poly.pdbx_strand_id
1 'polypeptide(L)'
;MAKSKAEIDKEIMYRKIMPSSTRSQPVHTEAPSSVSNMDSAPSPTSAGMADALRRSLTTPVQMRENKDSVLVNLMEELVLTRLDSTIQRFNCCRCDKCKKDIAALALNRLAPHYTVIEGNRELKQKEAEEKYASEVTGALVQAILVVKKEPRH
;
A
#
# COMPACT_ATOMS: atom_id res chain seq x y z
N MET A 1 50.14 7.26 -14.56
CA MET A 1 48.95 6.55 -15.06
C MET A 1 47.76 6.90 -14.19
N ALA A 2 46.83 7.72 -14.67
CA ALA A 2 45.63 8.10 -13.93
C ALA A 2 44.43 7.38 -14.54
N LYS A 3 43.78 6.51 -13.75
CA LYS A 3 42.57 5.77 -14.13
C LYS A 3 41.39 6.75 -14.07
N SER A 4 40.89 7.19 -15.23
CA SER A 4 39.67 8.02 -15.29
C SER A 4 38.45 7.18 -14.94
N LYS A 5 37.68 7.70 -13.98
CA LYS A 5 36.43 7.12 -13.45
C LYS A 5 35.47 6.78 -14.59
N ALA A 6 34.84 5.61 -14.50
CA ALA A 6 33.74 5.20 -15.36
C ALA A 6 32.59 6.22 -15.21
N GLU A 7 32.47 7.12 -16.17
CA GLU A 7 31.34 8.03 -16.28
C GLU A 7 30.13 7.19 -16.68
N ILE A 8 29.19 7.03 -15.74
CA ILE A 8 28.01 6.20 -15.95
C ILE A 8 27.13 6.94 -16.96
N ASP A 9 26.97 6.32 -18.13
CA ASP A 9 26.15 6.83 -19.23
C ASP A 9 24.70 7.01 -18.78
N LYS A 10 24.28 8.28 -18.67
CA LYS A 10 22.95 8.68 -18.22
C LYS A 10 21.86 8.16 -19.16
N GLU A 11 22.11 8.05 -20.46
CA GLU A 11 21.10 7.60 -21.43
C GLU A 11 20.81 6.10 -21.32
N ILE A 12 21.83 5.29 -21.02
CA ILE A 12 21.64 3.86 -20.70
C ILE A 12 20.85 3.70 -19.39
N MET A 13 21.11 4.57 -18.40
CA MET A 13 20.37 4.59 -17.15
C MET A 13 18.89 4.97 -17.37
N TYR A 14 18.63 6.02 -18.16
CA TYR A 14 17.28 6.48 -18.48
C TYR A 14 16.47 5.42 -19.26
N ARG A 15 17.07 4.73 -20.25
CA ARG A 15 16.42 3.64 -20.99
C ARG A 15 16.01 2.47 -20.10
N LYS A 16 16.81 2.17 -19.07
CA LYS A 16 16.53 1.07 -18.14
C LYS A 16 15.52 1.44 -17.05
N ILE A 17 15.50 2.70 -16.64
CA ILE A 17 14.60 3.18 -15.58
C ILE A 17 13.21 3.52 -16.12
N MET A 18 13.08 3.95 -17.39
CA MET A 18 11.79 4.28 -18.00
C MET A 18 11.54 3.52 -19.32
N PRO A 19 11.02 2.28 -19.25
CA PRO A 19 10.59 1.55 -20.44
C PRO A 19 9.13 1.89 -20.79
N SER A 20 8.87 3.11 -21.28
CA SER A 20 7.58 3.42 -21.91
C SER A 20 7.71 4.40 -23.07
N SER A 21 7.13 3.99 -24.21
CA SER A 21 6.74 4.79 -25.37
C SER A 21 7.76 5.00 -26.50
N THR A 22 7.96 3.95 -27.31
CA THR A 22 8.18 4.11 -28.76
C THR A 22 7.04 3.41 -29.51
N ARG A 23 5.94 4.13 -29.74
CA ARG A 23 5.10 3.90 -30.92
C ARG A 23 5.23 5.14 -31.79
N SER A 24 5.92 4.96 -32.92
CA SER A 24 6.22 5.94 -33.95
C SER A 24 4.95 6.56 -34.55
N GLN A 25 5.02 7.85 -34.90
CA GLN A 25 3.97 8.63 -35.58
C GLN A 25 3.78 8.22 -37.07
N PRO A 26 2.79 8.79 -37.81
CA PRO A 26 3.01 10.11 -38.44
C PRO A 26 1.78 11.06 -38.50
N VAL A 27 2.07 12.35 -38.27
CA VAL A 27 1.66 13.59 -38.99
C VAL A 27 0.45 13.52 -39.95
N HIS A 28 -0.57 14.36 -39.74
CA HIS A 28 -1.21 15.21 -40.76
C HIS A 28 -1.93 16.41 -40.10
N THR A 29 -1.72 17.58 -40.70
CA THR A 29 -2.18 18.93 -40.31
C THR A 29 -3.61 19.22 -40.81
N GLU A 30 -4.24 20.24 -40.21
CA GLU A 30 -5.40 21.06 -40.66
C GLU A 30 -6.79 20.74 -40.08
N ALA A 31 -7.38 21.76 -39.43
CA ALA A 31 -8.82 21.92 -39.15
C ALA A 31 -9.42 22.87 -40.22
N PRO A 32 -10.74 23.16 -40.30
CA PRO A 32 -11.92 22.63 -39.59
C PRO A 32 -13.12 22.28 -40.55
N SER A 33 -14.28 21.92 -39.98
CA SER A 33 -15.67 22.26 -40.43
C SER A 33 -16.65 21.10 -40.69
N SER A 34 -17.84 21.27 -40.07
CA SER A 34 -19.21 20.98 -40.57
C SER A 34 -19.76 19.55 -40.74
N VAL A 35 -20.76 19.26 -39.88
CA VAL A 35 -22.07 18.60 -40.07
C VAL A 35 -22.29 17.60 -41.22
N SER A 36 -22.83 16.42 -40.89
CA SER A 36 -24.25 16.05 -41.09
C SER A 36 -24.49 14.54 -41.04
N ASN A 37 -25.67 14.17 -40.50
CA ASN A 37 -26.20 12.83 -40.30
C ASN A 37 -26.37 12.06 -41.63
N MET A 38 -26.35 10.72 -41.57
CA MET A 38 -27.37 9.90 -42.23
C MET A 38 -27.42 8.47 -41.66
N ASP A 39 -28.63 8.12 -41.24
CA ASP A 39 -29.12 6.83 -40.81
C ASP A 39 -29.11 5.82 -41.97
N SER A 40 -28.73 4.57 -41.73
CA SER A 40 -29.27 3.37 -42.41
C SER A 40 -28.65 2.08 -41.84
N ALA A 41 -29.46 1.30 -41.14
CA ALA A 41 -29.38 -0.16 -41.10
C ALA A 41 -30.66 -0.71 -41.78
N PRO A 42 -30.88 -2.03 -42.02
CA PRO A 42 -30.06 -3.22 -41.74
C PRO A 42 -30.07 -4.29 -42.88
N SER A 43 -29.31 -5.39 -42.77
CA SER A 43 -29.83 -6.78 -42.89
C SER A 43 -28.74 -7.87 -42.75
N PRO A 44 -29.12 -9.14 -42.43
CA PRO A 44 -28.32 -10.05 -41.61
C PRO A 44 -27.77 -11.27 -42.37
N THR A 45 -26.58 -11.73 -42.02
CA THR A 45 -26.09 -13.06 -42.44
C THR A 45 -25.23 -13.72 -41.35
N SER A 46 -25.68 -14.90 -40.90
CA SER A 46 -24.91 -16.05 -40.37
C SER A 46 -23.83 -15.85 -39.29
N ALA A 47 -23.78 -14.69 -38.62
CA ALA A 47 -22.82 -14.39 -37.56
C ALA A 47 -23.16 -15.01 -36.18
N GLY A 48 -24.15 -15.92 -36.10
CA GLY A 48 -24.71 -16.36 -34.83
C GLY A 48 -23.89 -17.39 -34.04
N MET A 49 -23.12 -18.26 -34.70
CA MET A 49 -22.43 -19.37 -34.00
C MET A 49 -20.98 -19.06 -33.57
N ALA A 50 -20.32 -18.11 -34.24
CA ALA A 50 -18.96 -17.69 -33.88
C ALA A 50 -18.94 -16.70 -32.69
N ASP A 51 -20.04 -15.96 -32.50
CA ASP A 51 -20.17 -14.96 -31.44
C ASP A 51 -20.48 -15.61 -30.07
N ALA A 52 -21.22 -16.72 -30.06
CA ALA A 52 -21.51 -17.48 -28.85
C ALA A 52 -20.26 -18.15 -28.25
N LEU A 53 -19.33 -18.62 -29.09
CA LEU A 53 -18.11 -19.29 -28.62
C LEU A 53 -17.02 -18.31 -28.16
N ARG A 54 -16.98 -17.09 -28.72
CA ARG A 54 -16.09 -16.01 -28.23
C ARG A 54 -16.51 -15.48 -26.86
N ARG A 55 -17.82 -15.46 -26.57
CA ARG A 55 -18.35 -14.98 -25.29
C ARG A 55 -18.02 -15.89 -24.10
N SER A 56 -17.58 -17.13 -24.36
CA SER A 56 -17.23 -18.11 -23.32
C SER A 56 -15.77 -18.04 -22.87
N LEU A 57 -14.88 -17.35 -23.60
CA LEU A 57 -13.43 -17.31 -23.31
C LEU A 57 -12.94 -15.99 -22.71
N THR A 58 -13.81 -15.00 -22.53
CA THR A 58 -13.43 -13.68 -22.02
C THR A 58 -14.21 -13.26 -20.79
N THR A 59 -14.83 -14.19 -20.06
CA THR A 59 -15.24 -13.87 -18.68
C THR A 59 -13.96 -13.76 -17.87
N PRO A 60 -13.52 -12.56 -17.42
CA PRO A 60 -12.49 -12.53 -16.40
C PRO A 60 -13.05 -13.32 -15.23
N VAL A 61 -12.29 -14.31 -14.75
CA VAL A 61 -12.52 -14.91 -13.44
C VAL A 61 -12.50 -13.73 -12.47
N GLN A 62 -13.68 -13.22 -12.12
CA GLN A 62 -13.78 -12.13 -11.18
C GLN A 62 -13.33 -12.71 -9.85
N MET A 63 -12.07 -12.44 -9.51
CA MET A 63 -11.57 -12.57 -8.15
C MET A 63 -12.59 -11.86 -7.28
N ARG A 64 -13.40 -12.65 -6.55
CA ARG A 64 -14.36 -12.10 -5.60
C ARG A 64 -13.56 -11.28 -4.62
N GLU A 65 -13.67 -9.95 -4.70
CA GLU A 65 -13.22 -9.09 -3.61
C GLU A 65 -14.08 -9.45 -2.40
N ASN A 66 -13.51 -10.28 -1.52
CA ASN A 66 -14.06 -10.46 -0.18
C ASN A 66 -14.06 -9.08 0.46
N LYS A 67 -15.25 -8.48 0.60
CA LYS A 67 -15.44 -7.11 1.12
C LYS A 67 -14.95 -6.92 2.57
N ASP A 68 -14.49 -8.00 3.22
CA ASP A 68 -14.15 -8.03 4.65
C ASP A 68 -12.71 -8.52 4.94
N SER A 69 -11.76 -8.30 4.03
CA SER A 69 -10.33 -8.55 4.29
C SER A 69 -9.59 -7.23 4.58
N VAL A 70 -9.00 -7.08 5.77
CA VAL A 70 -8.25 -5.88 6.17
C VAL A 70 -6.78 -6.24 6.41
N LEU A 71 -5.87 -5.48 5.79
CA LEU A 71 -4.44 -5.55 6.04
C LEU A 71 -4.07 -4.71 7.27
N VAL A 72 -3.52 -5.34 8.30
CA VAL A 72 -3.18 -4.67 9.57
C VAL A 72 -1.78 -5.08 10.03
N ASN A 73 -1.04 -4.13 10.63
CA ASN A 73 0.15 -4.43 11.41
C ASN A 73 -0.25 -4.84 12.83
N LEU A 74 -0.01 -6.10 13.18
CA LEU A 74 -0.37 -6.64 14.50
C LEU A 74 0.34 -5.87 15.64
N MET A 75 1.58 -5.44 15.41
CA MET A 75 2.35 -4.71 16.43
C MET A 75 1.76 -3.33 16.72
N GLU A 76 1.17 -2.69 15.72
CA GLU A 76 0.54 -1.38 15.87
C GLU A 76 -0.69 -1.45 16.78
N GLU A 77 -1.55 -2.43 16.56
CA GLU A 77 -2.75 -2.63 17.38
C GLU A 77 -2.37 -2.96 18.83
N LEU A 78 -1.38 -3.83 19.05
CA LEU A 78 -0.86 -4.18 20.38
C LEU A 78 -0.24 -2.98 21.10
N VAL A 79 0.55 -2.17 20.41
CA VAL A 79 1.16 -0.95 20.97
C VAL A 79 0.05 0.00 21.42
N LEU A 80 -0.94 0.27 20.56
CA LEU A 80 -2.04 1.19 20.88
C LEU A 80 -2.85 0.73 22.09
N THR A 81 -3.19 -0.56 22.18
CA THR A 81 -3.92 -1.11 23.34
C THR A 81 -3.13 -0.98 24.65
N ARG A 82 -1.81 -1.15 24.61
CA ARG A 82 -0.95 -1.12 25.81
C ARG A 82 -0.42 0.27 26.16
N LEU A 83 -0.42 1.21 25.22
CA LEU A 83 0.19 2.53 25.34
C LEU A 83 -0.35 3.32 26.54
N ASP A 84 -1.67 3.50 26.63
CA ASP A 84 -2.26 4.30 27.71
C ASP A 84 -2.00 3.68 29.09
N SER A 85 -2.11 2.35 29.18
CA SER A 85 -1.87 1.61 30.42
C SER A 85 -0.41 1.70 30.90
N THR A 86 0.54 1.76 29.97
CA THR A 86 1.97 1.89 30.29
C THR A 86 2.33 3.32 30.66
N ILE A 87 1.83 4.32 29.91
CA ILE A 87 2.01 5.75 30.25
C ILE A 87 1.52 6.05 31.67
N GLN A 88 0.37 5.49 32.06
CA GLN A 88 -0.19 5.66 33.39
C GLN A 88 0.69 5.04 34.49
N ARG A 89 1.28 3.86 34.27
CA ARG A 89 2.18 3.22 35.26
C ARG A 89 3.47 3.99 35.47
N PHE A 90 4.03 4.59 34.41
CA PHE A 90 5.31 5.31 34.48
C PHE A 90 5.17 6.82 34.80
N ASN A 91 3.94 7.28 35.06
CA ASN A 91 3.61 8.68 35.33
C ASN A 91 4.23 9.65 34.30
N CYS A 92 4.15 9.30 33.02
CA CYS A 92 4.62 10.15 31.92
C CYS A 92 3.54 11.16 31.51
N CYS A 93 3.94 12.20 30.75
CA CYS A 93 3.01 13.20 30.24
C CYS A 93 1.94 12.55 29.34
N ARG A 94 0.69 12.97 29.50
CA ARG A 94 -0.48 12.40 28.80
C ARG A 94 -0.92 13.22 27.57
N CYS A 95 -0.12 14.20 27.15
CA CYS A 95 -0.43 15.00 25.98
C CYS A 95 -0.34 14.17 24.69
N ASP A 96 -1.11 14.54 23.67
CA ASP A 96 -1.12 13.81 22.40
C ASP A 96 0.24 13.79 21.71
N LYS A 97 1.07 14.82 21.94
CA LYS A 97 2.45 14.89 21.43
C LYS A 97 3.29 13.76 21.99
N CYS A 98 3.35 13.62 23.33
CA CYS A 98 4.10 12.55 23.98
C CYS A 98 3.54 11.17 23.65
N LYS A 99 2.22 10.99 23.61
CA LYS A 99 1.63 9.69 23.23
C LYS A 99 2.08 9.25 21.84
N LYS A 100 2.02 10.16 20.86
CA LYS A 100 2.46 9.89 19.48
C LYS A 100 3.96 9.65 19.40
N ASP A 101 4.78 10.41 20.11
CA ASP A 101 6.23 10.22 20.15
C ASP A 101 6.60 8.85 20.74
N ILE A 102 5.96 8.44 21.84
CA ILE A 102 6.18 7.13 22.46
C ILE A 102 5.77 6.01 21.51
N ALA A 103 4.59 6.11 20.89
CA ALA A 103 4.12 5.12 19.92
C ALA A 103 5.06 5.00 18.71
N ALA A 104 5.49 6.13 18.14
CA ALA A 104 6.40 6.15 17.01
C ALA A 104 7.77 5.53 17.36
N LEU A 105 8.34 5.89 18.51
CA LEU A 105 9.62 5.33 18.97
C LEU A 105 9.52 3.83 19.26
N ALA A 106 8.39 3.37 19.82
CA ALA A 106 8.17 1.95 20.05
C ALA A 106 8.03 1.19 18.73
N LEU A 107 7.20 1.65 17.80
CA LEU A 107 6.96 0.98 16.53
C LEU A 107 8.19 0.95 15.61
N ASN A 108 9.03 1.98 15.65
CA ASN A 108 10.29 2.01 14.90
C ASN A 108 11.32 0.98 15.40
N ARG A 109 11.17 0.50 16.63
CA ARG A 109 12.06 -0.51 17.21
C ARG A 109 11.55 -1.94 17.04
N LEU A 110 10.23 -2.10 16.89
CA LEU A 110 9.58 -3.40 16.74
C LEU A 110 9.63 -3.83 15.27
N ALA A 111 9.82 -5.12 15.03
CA ALA A 111 9.69 -5.65 13.69
C ALA A 111 8.22 -5.57 13.23
N PRO A 112 7.91 -4.96 12.08
CA PRO A 112 6.53 -4.85 11.62
C PRO A 112 5.99 -6.23 11.20
N HIS A 113 4.80 -6.57 11.68
CA HIS A 113 4.12 -7.84 11.36
C HIS A 113 2.77 -7.57 10.70
N TYR A 114 2.81 -7.44 9.38
CA TYR A 114 1.62 -7.24 8.56
C TYR A 114 0.91 -8.56 8.29
N THR A 115 -0.40 -8.61 8.54
CA THR A 115 -1.25 -9.75 8.24
C THR A 115 -2.57 -9.31 7.63
N VAL A 116 -3.12 -10.14 6.75
CA VAL A 116 -4.46 -9.96 6.23
C VAL A 116 -5.41 -10.73 7.15
N ILE A 117 -6.37 -10.01 7.71
CA ILE A 117 -7.38 -10.57 8.59
C ILE A 117 -8.69 -10.60 7.83
N GLU A 118 -9.25 -11.80 7.70
CA GLU A 118 -10.60 -12.03 7.20
C GLU A 118 -11.50 -12.40 8.38
N GLY A 119 -12.48 -11.55 8.68
CA GLY A 119 -13.43 -11.77 9.77
C GLY A 119 -12.84 -11.66 11.18
N ASN A 120 -12.26 -12.74 11.71
CA ASN A 120 -12.01 -12.91 13.16
C ASN A 120 -10.73 -12.19 13.65
N ARG A 121 -10.82 -10.87 13.77
CA ARG A 121 -9.73 -9.99 14.22
C ARG A 121 -9.31 -10.24 15.67
N GLU A 122 -10.28 -10.53 16.53
CA GLU A 122 -10.03 -10.71 17.97
C GLU A 122 -9.16 -11.93 18.28
N LEU A 123 -9.37 -13.06 17.60
CA LEU A 123 -8.52 -14.25 17.79
C LEU A 123 -7.08 -13.99 17.37
N LYS A 124 -6.89 -13.36 16.20
CA LYS A 124 -5.56 -12.99 15.70
C LYS A 124 -4.86 -12.01 16.64
N GLN A 125 -5.60 -11.06 17.20
CA GLN A 125 -5.08 -10.11 18.16
C GLN A 125 -4.64 -10.79 19.46
N LYS A 126 -5.44 -11.71 20.02
CA LYS A 126 -5.08 -12.48 21.22
C LYS A 126 -3.84 -13.34 20.99
N GLU A 127 -3.77 -14.04 19.86
CA GLU A 127 -2.60 -14.84 19.50
C GLU A 127 -1.34 -13.98 19.37
N ALA A 128 -1.47 -12.79 18.76
CA ALA A 128 -0.37 -11.83 18.69
C ALA A 128 0.01 -11.29 20.07
N GLU A 129 -0.96 -11.03 20.94
CA GLU A 129 -0.73 -10.57 22.31
C GLU A 129 0.08 -11.59 23.11
N GLU A 130 -0.28 -12.87 23.05
CA GLU A 130 0.47 -13.94 23.75
C GLU A 130 1.93 -14.06 23.26
N LYS A 131 2.16 -13.89 21.96
CA LYS A 131 3.50 -14.03 21.35
C LYS A 131 4.38 -12.80 21.56
N TYR A 132 3.82 -11.60 21.39
CA TYR A 132 4.60 -10.36 21.26
C TYR A 132 4.46 -9.41 22.45
N ALA A 133 3.62 -9.71 23.46
CA ALA A 133 3.39 -8.79 24.59
C ALA A 133 4.66 -8.40 25.34
N SER A 134 5.59 -9.34 25.54
CA SER A 134 6.85 -9.08 26.24
C SER A 134 7.74 -8.09 25.49
N GLU A 135 7.89 -8.28 24.18
CA GLU A 135 8.67 -7.43 23.29
C GLU A 135 8.07 -6.02 23.18
N VAL A 136 6.75 -5.94 22.95
CA VAL A 136 6.01 -4.67 22.88
C VAL A 136 6.15 -3.89 24.18
N THR A 137 6.03 -4.56 25.33
CA THR A 137 6.20 -3.91 26.64
C THR A 137 7.62 -3.39 26.81
N GLY A 138 8.63 -4.17 26.45
CA GLY A 138 10.03 -3.74 26.48
C GLY A 138 10.28 -2.50 25.62
N ALA A 139 9.77 -2.50 24.38
CA ALA A 139 9.89 -1.36 23.47
C ALA A 139 9.18 -0.11 24.00
N LEU A 140 7.98 -0.26 24.55
CA LEU A 140 7.22 0.84 25.17
C LEU A 140 7.97 1.45 26.35
N VAL A 141 8.51 0.65 27.26
CA VAL A 141 9.28 1.14 28.41
C VAL A 141 10.49 1.95 27.94
N GLN A 142 11.22 1.43 26.96
CA GLN A 142 12.38 2.14 26.41
C GLN A 142 11.98 3.46 25.72
N ALA A 143 10.88 3.47 24.96
CA ALA A 143 10.36 4.68 24.34
C ALA A 143 9.95 5.72 25.39
N ILE A 144 9.26 5.30 26.46
CA ILE A 144 8.88 6.18 27.58
C ILE A 144 10.12 6.79 28.23
N LEU A 145 11.19 6.03 28.46
CA LEU A 145 12.42 6.54 29.06
C LEU A 145 13.07 7.64 28.21
N VAL A 146 13.07 7.47 26.88
CA VAL A 146 13.59 8.47 25.94
C VAL A 146 12.75 9.75 25.99
N VAL A 147 11.43 9.63 25.86
CA VAL A 147 10.52 10.80 25.86
C VAL A 147 10.49 11.50 27.21
N LYS A 148 10.65 10.76 28.31
CA LYS A 148 10.74 11.33 29.66
C LYS A 148 12.03 12.11 29.88
N LYS A 149 13.14 11.69 29.24
CA LYS A 149 14.41 12.40 29.31
C LYS A 149 14.38 13.71 28.54
N GLU A 150 13.75 13.72 27.36
CA GLU A 150 13.69 14.90 26.49
C GLU A 150 12.28 15.07 25.90
N PRO A 151 11.34 15.63 26.67
CA PRO A 151 9.99 15.89 26.20
C PRO A 151 10.00 17.02 25.17
N ARG A 152 9.22 16.86 24.09
CA ARG A 152 9.02 17.88 23.04
C ARG A 152 7.83 18.82 23.27
N HIS A 153 7.18 18.74 24.45
CA HIS A 153 5.98 19.50 24.77
C HIS A 153 6.27 20.73 25.61
#